data_AF-A0A1V4HIC9-F1
#
_entry.id   AF-A0A1V4HIC9-F1
#
_cell.length_a   1.000
_cell.length_b   1.000
_cell.length_c   1.000
_cell.angle_alpha   90.00
_cell.angle_beta   90.00
_cell.angle_gamma   90.00
#
_symmetry.space_group_name_H-M   'P 1'
#
loop_
_entity.id
_entity.type
_entity.pdbx_description
1 polymer ?
#
loop_
_entity_poly.entity_id
_entity_poly.type
_entity_poly.pdbx_seq_one_letter_code
_entity_poly.pdbx_strand_id
1 'polypeptide(L)'
;MNPYKKLATTLDNRMSGHAAAAVAGMPAELGTMTAGGLKLDRFKHEIADYYVADWMAKVYLPAFTLGGTVTGLTSGSAAVTGQGTFAFSKSEVEDVRLELRHGLKPGDRVLAIPINDGNDAVILCKVVR
;
A
#
# COMPACT_ATOMS: atom_id res chain seq x y z
N MET A 1 10.05 50.47 14.35
CA MET A 1 9.86 49.11 13.77
C MET A 1 8.89 49.25 12.61
N ASN A 2 9.26 48.91 11.37
CA ASN A 2 8.49 49.26 10.18
C ASN A 2 7.41 48.19 9.86
N PRO A 3 6.11 48.50 9.93
CA PRO A 3 5.02 47.53 9.75
C PRO A 3 4.95 46.95 8.33
N TYR A 4 5.37 47.72 7.32
CA TYR A 4 5.43 47.26 5.93
C TYR A 4 6.51 46.20 5.72
N LYS A 5 7.63 46.30 6.45
CA LYS A 5 8.68 45.29 6.43
C LYS A 5 8.21 43.97 7.04
N LYS A 6 7.37 44.04 8.08
CA LYS A 6 6.75 42.87 8.71
C LYS A 6 5.75 42.18 7.76
N LEU A 7 4.91 42.97 7.07
CA LEU A 7 3.98 42.48 6.05
C LEU A 7 4.71 41.83 4.88
N ALA A 8 5.75 42.47 4.36
CA ALA A 8 6.59 41.91 3.29
C ALA A 8 7.21 40.58 3.72
N THR A 9 7.81 40.51 4.91
CA THR A 9 8.37 39.24 5.43
C THR A 9 7.31 38.16 5.62
N THR A 10 6.08 38.51 6.05
CA THR A 10 5.01 37.51 6.16
C THR A 10 4.49 37.04 4.80
N LEU A 11 4.48 37.91 3.79
CA LEU A 11 4.08 37.57 2.43
C LEU A 11 5.14 36.68 1.77
N ASP A 12 6.41 37.04 1.92
CA ASP A 12 7.55 36.27 1.39
C ASP A 12 7.63 34.88 2.02
N ASN A 13 7.41 34.78 3.34
CA ASN A 13 7.38 33.49 4.03
C ASN A 13 6.21 32.61 3.57
N ARG A 14 5.03 33.19 3.29
CA ARG A 14 3.88 32.45 2.74
C ARG A 14 4.12 32.03 1.29
N MET A 15 4.64 32.91 0.45
CA MET A 15 4.97 32.61 -0.95
C MET A 15 6.05 31.54 -1.05
N SER A 16 7.08 31.61 -0.21
CA SER A 16 8.14 30.59 -0.13
C SER A 16 7.60 29.24 0.34
N GLY A 17 6.68 29.23 1.31
CA GLY A 17 6.01 28.01 1.76
C GLY A 17 5.13 27.37 0.68
N HIS A 18 4.35 28.18 -0.04
CA HIS A 18 3.51 27.71 -1.15
C HIS A 18 4.34 27.27 -2.37
N ALA A 19 5.42 27.98 -2.70
CA ALA A 19 6.33 27.60 -3.79
C ALA A 19 7.09 26.31 -3.47
N ALA A 20 7.57 26.13 -2.23
CA ALA A 20 8.19 24.88 -1.81
C ALA A 20 7.21 23.70 -1.86
N ALA A 21 5.94 23.91 -1.48
CA ALA A 21 4.90 22.91 -1.60
C ALA A 21 4.53 22.58 -3.06
N ALA A 22 4.55 23.57 -3.95
CA ALA A 22 4.30 23.39 -5.38
C ALA A 22 5.46 22.69 -6.11
N VAL A 23 6.71 22.92 -5.69
CA VAL A 23 7.93 22.31 -6.28
C VAL A 23 8.21 20.92 -5.73
N ALA A 24 7.79 20.60 -4.50
CA ALA A 24 8.06 19.30 -3.86
C ALA A 24 7.27 18.13 -4.45
N GLY A 25 6.28 18.38 -5.32
CA GLY A 25 5.30 17.36 -5.69
C GLY A 25 4.44 16.98 -4.48
N MET A 26 3.25 16.44 -4.73
CA MET A 26 2.28 16.09 -3.69
C MET A 26 2.95 15.21 -2.61
N PRO A 27 3.16 15.69 -1.37
CA PRO A 27 3.96 14.96 -0.41
C PRO A 27 3.16 13.74 0.04
N ALA A 28 3.65 12.55 -0.31
CA ALA A 28 3.12 11.32 0.25
C ALA A 28 3.18 11.41 1.78
N GLU A 29 2.07 11.08 2.41
CA GLU A 29 1.85 11.22 3.84
C GLU A 29 1.53 9.87 4.45
N LEU A 30 1.92 9.69 5.71
CA LEU A 30 1.51 8.51 6.44
C LEU A 30 0.10 8.71 7.00
N GLY A 31 -0.65 7.61 7.04
CA GLY A 31 -1.95 7.55 7.65
C GLY A 31 -2.16 6.24 8.40
N THR A 32 -3.26 6.21 9.14
CA THR A 32 -3.74 5.02 9.84
C THR A 32 -5.13 4.68 9.35
N MET A 33 -5.33 3.40 9.03
CA MET A 33 -6.65 2.85 8.76
C MET A 33 -7.46 2.84 10.05
N THR A 34 -8.66 3.39 10.01
CA THR A 34 -9.64 3.32 11.11
C THR A 34 -10.72 2.31 10.74
N ALA A 35 -11.71 2.12 11.61
CA ALA A 35 -12.88 1.28 11.28
C ALA A 35 -13.79 1.92 10.21
N GLY A 36 -13.75 3.25 10.07
CA GLY A 36 -14.61 4.01 9.16
C GLY A 36 -13.91 4.53 7.90
N GLY A 37 -12.58 4.53 7.83
CA GLY A 37 -11.86 5.21 6.75
C GLY A 37 -10.35 5.27 6.91
N LEU A 38 -9.76 6.30 6.31
CA LEU A 38 -8.35 6.65 6.38
C LEU A 38 -8.18 7.94 7.18
N LYS A 39 -7.30 7.93 8.18
CA LYS A 39 -6.88 9.13 8.88
C LYS A 39 -5.42 9.44 8.55
N LEU A 40 -5.18 10.54 7.83
CA LEU A 40 -3.83 11.04 7.58
C LEU A 40 -3.28 11.74 8.84
N ASP A 41 -1.97 11.73 9.06
CA ASP A 41 -1.36 12.24 10.30
C ASP A 41 -1.49 13.76 10.47
N ARG A 42 -1.44 14.51 9.37
CA ARG A 42 -1.51 15.97 9.27
C ARG A 42 -2.93 16.45 9.02
N PHE A 43 -3.85 15.56 8.65
CA PHE A 43 -5.25 15.89 8.43
C PHE A 43 -6.10 15.50 9.65
N LYS A 44 -6.86 16.46 10.18
CA LYS A 44 -7.63 16.25 11.41
C LYS A 44 -8.85 15.35 11.21
N HIS A 45 -9.39 15.30 10.00
CA HIS A 45 -10.61 14.59 9.67
C HIS A 45 -10.32 13.22 9.07
N GLU A 46 -11.26 12.31 9.24
CA GLU A 46 -11.20 10.98 8.66
C GLU A 46 -11.83 11.00 7.26
N ILE A 47 -11.15 10.38 6.29
CA ILE A 47 -11.58 10.26 4.91
C ILE A 47 -12.23 8.88 4.75
N ALA A 48 -13.56 8.85 4.65
CA ALA A 48 -14.30 7.59 4.49
C ALA A 48 -14.11 6.98 3.10
N ASP A 49 -14.17 7.83 2.06
CA ASP A 49 -14.04 7.44 0.66
C ASP A 49 -12.60 7.69 0.20
N TYR A 50 -11.75 6.67 0.33
CA TYR A 50 -10.36 6.70 -0.12
C TYR A 50 -10.16 5.73 -1.30
N TYR A 51 -9.15 6.02 -2.12
CA TYR A 51 -8.72 5.17 -3.20
C TYR A 51 -7.58 4.25 -2.73
N VAL A 52 -7.46 3.08 -3.36
CA VAL A 52 -6.34 2.17 -3.14
C VAL A 52 -5.69 1.90 -4.49
N ALA A 53 -4.37 2.06 -4.56
CA ALA A 53 -3.61 1.75 -5.76
C ALA A 53 -3.69 0.25 -6.08
N ASP A 54 -4.04 -0.04 -7.32
CA ASP A 54 -4.04 -1.39 -7.88
C ASP A 54 -2.79 -1.57 -8.73
N TRP A 55 -2.13 -2.71 -8.59
CA TRP A 55 -0.83 -2.96 -9.23
C TRP A 55 -0.87 -4.28 -9.99
N MET A 56 -0.37 -4.25 -11.22
CA MET A 56 0.03 -5.46 -11.94
C MET A 56 1.52 -5.66 -11.73
N ALA A 57 1.90 -6.78 -11.13
CA ALA A 57 3.26 -7.06 -10.73
C ALA A 57 3.71 -8.45 -11.15
N LYS A 58 5.02 -8.59 -11.25
CA LYS A 58 5.70 -9.86 -11.48
C LYS A 58 6.09 -10.47 -10.14
N VAL A 59 5.61 -11.68 -9.86
CA VAL A 59 5.87 -12.36 -8.58
C VAL A 59 6.92 -13.44 -8.75
N TYR A 60 7.97 -13.36 -7.92
CA TYR A 60 9.02 -14.38 -7.84
C TYR A 60 8.71 -15.36 -6.72
N LEU A 61 8.45 -16.62 -7.08
CA LEU A 61 8.26 -17.69 -6.11
C LEU A 61 9.61 -18.38 -5.87
N PRO A 62 10.09 -18.43 -4.61
CA PRO A 62 11.29 -19.19 -4.29
C PRO A 62 11.04 -20.69 -4.49
N ALA A 63 12.08 -21.51 -4.50
CA ALA A 63 11.89 -22.95 -4.42
C ALA A 63 11.27 -23.29 -3.05
N PHE A 64 10.19 -24.08 -3.05
CA PHE A 64 9.52 -24.51 -1.81
C PHE A 64 9.08 -25.97 -1.92
N THR A 65 8.80 -26.58 -0.75
CA THR A 65 8.30 -27.96 -0.68
C THR A 65 6.93 -27.96 0.00
N LEU A 66 5.98 -28.70 -0.56
CA LEU A 66 4.68 -28.96 0.06
C LEU A 66 4.62 -30.43 0.47
N GLY A 67 4.38 -30.67 1.76
CA GLY A 67 3.99 -31.98 2.25
C GLY A 67 2.48 -32.14 2.19
N GLY A 68 1.99 -33.29 1.74
CA GLY A 68 0.56 -33.56 1.71
C GLY A 68 0.23 -35.03 1.59
N THR A 69 -1.01 -35.35 1.94
CA THR A 69 -1.55 -36.69 1.68
C THR A 69 -1.98 -36.74 0.22
N VAL A 70 -1.41 -37.67 -0.53
CA VAL A 70 -1.78 -37.92 -1.91
C VAL A 70 -2.73 -39.08 -1.96
N THR A 71 -3.89 -38.87 -2.58
CA THR A 71 -4.91 -39.90 -2.81
C THR A 71 -5.28 -39.92 -4.28
N GLY A 72 -5.59 -41.10 -4.82
CA GLY A 72 -6.02 -41.24 -6.21
C GLY A 72 -4.89 -41.43 -7.23
N LEU A 73 -3.64 -41.60 -6.77
CA LEU A 73 -2.58 -42.13 -7.63
C LEU A 73 -2.81 -43.62 -7.83
N THR A 74 -2.50 -44.15 -9.01
CA THR A 74 -2.53 -45.59 -9.29
C THR A 74 -1.17 -46.04 -9.80
N SER A 75 -0.60 -47.08 -9.19
CA SER A 75 0.55 -47.79 -9.76
C SER A 75 -0.01 -49.03 -10.47
N GLY A 76 -0.20 -48.93 -11.78
CA GLY A 76 -0.98 -49.90 -12.54
C GLY A 76 -2.45 -49.87 -12.13
N SER A 77 -2.99 -51.00 -11.67
CA SER A 77 -4.38 -51.14 -11.19
C SER A 77 -4.55 -50.97 -9.67
N ALA A 78 -3.46 -50.75 -8.92
CA ALA A 78 -3.50 -50.59 -7.47
C ALA A 78 -3.55 -49.11 -7.07
N ALA A 79 -4.50 -48.75 -6.22
CA ALA A 79 -4.58 -47.42 -5.63
C ALA A 79 -3.40 -47.19 -4.66
N VAL A 80 -2.70 -46.08 -4.86
CA VAL A 80 -1.61 -45.61 -4.01
C VAL A 80 -2.09 -44.38 -3.26
N THR A 81 -2.13 -44.52 -1.94
CA THR A 81 -2.39 -43.42 -1.01
C THR A 81 -1.24 -43.31 -0.03
N GLY A 82 -0.72 -42.11 0.22
CA GLY A 82 0.42 -41.93 1.11
C GLY A 82 0.80 -40.48 1.34
N GLN A 83 1.88 -40.25 2.10
CA GLN A 83 2.47 -38.92 2.25
C GLN A 83 3.42 -38.66 1.09
N GLY A 84 3.19 -37.57 0.37
CA GLY A 84 4.04 -37.10 -0.71
C GLY A 84 4.65 -35.75 -0.36
N THR A 85 5.89 -35.54 -0.80
CA THR A 85 6.54 -34.23 -0.77
C THR A 85 6.68 -33.74 -2.21
N PHE A 86 6.08 -32.60 -2.50
CA PHE A 86 6.14 -31.95 -3.80
C PHE A 86 7.17 -30.82 -3.74
N ALA A 87 8.25 -30.94 -4.49
CA ALA A 87 9.25 -29.90 -4.63
C ALA A 87 8.92 -29.02 -5.82
N PHE A 88 8.79 -27.72 -5.58
CA PHE A 88 8.57 -26.71 -6.60
C PHE A 88 9.87 -25.96 -6.84
N SER A 89 10.29 -25.90 -8.11
CA SER A 89 11.41 -25.08 -8.52
C SER A 89 11.06 -23.59 -8.45
N LYS A 90 12.09 -22.76 -8.34
CA LYS A 90 11.94 -21.30 -8.46
C LYS A 90 11.18 -20.98 -9.75
N SER A 91 10.13 -20.19 -9.65
CA SER A 91 9.28 -19.82 -10.77
C SER A 91 8.91 -18.35 -10.70
N GLU A 92 8.46 -17.84 -11.83
CA GLU A 92 8.08 -16.45 -11.99
C GLU A 92 6.68 -16.43 -12.61
N VAL A 93 5.79 -15.62 -12.03
CA VAL A 93 4.43 -15.44 -12.52
C VAL A 93 4.30 -13.99 -12.99
N GLU A 94 4.00 -13.82 -14.26
CA GLU A 94 3.74 -12.53 -14.88
C GLU A 94 2.26 -12.14 -14.68
N ASP A 95 1.96 -10.84 -14.78
CA ASP A 95 0.60 -10.29 -14.74
C ASP A 95 -0.22 -10.66 -13.49
N VAL A 96 0.42 -10.68 -12.33
CA VAL A 96 -0.29 -10.89 -11.05
C VAL A 96 -0.90 -9.57 -10.59
N ARG A 97 -2.22 -9.56 -10.38
CA ARG A 97 -2.91 -8.45 -9.75
C ARG A 97 -2.73 -8.45 -8.24
N LEU A 98 -2.23 -7.35 -7.69
CA LEU A 98 -2.05 -7.17 -6.25
C LEU A 98 -3.21 -6.35 -5.66
N GLU A 99 -4.19 -7.04 -5.09
CA GLU A 99 -5.34 -6.39 -4.43
C GLU A 99 -5.01 -5.99 -2.98
N LEU A 100 -4.44 -4.79 -2.81
CA LEU A 100 -4.07 -4.26 -1.49
C LEU A 100 -5.27 -4.04 -0.56
N ARG A 101 -6.45 -3.71 -1.13
CA ARG A 101 -7.65 -3.35 -0.35
C ARG A 101 -8.06 -4.45 0.63
N HIS A 102 -7.99 -5.72 0.22
CA HIS A 102 -8.39 -6.86 1.06
C HIS A 102 -7.44 -7.11 2.24
N GLY A 103 -6.19 -6.64 2.15
CA GLY A 103 -5.18 -6.82 3.19
C GLY A 103 -5.17 -5.73 4.26
N LEU A 104 -5.81 -4.58 4.02
CA LEU A 104 -5.81 -3.43 4.93
C LEU A 104 -6.84 -3.61 6.06
N LYS A 105 -6.39 -3.42 7.29
CA LYS A 105 -7.22 -3.55 8.50
C LYS A 105 -7.16 -2.29 9.35
N PRO A 106 -8.19 -2.00 10.17
CA PRO A 106 -8.12 -0.93 11.16
C PRO A 106 -6.88 -1.09 12.05
N GLY A 107 -6.15 0.00 12.27
CA GLY A 107 -4.86 0.04 12.97
C GLY A 107 -3.64 -0.06 12.05
N ASP A 108 -3.81 -0.47 10.79
CA ASP A 108 -2.69 -0.54 9.85
C ASP A 108 -2.17 0.85 9.50
N ARG A 109 -0.83 0.96 9.48
CA ARG A 109 -0.15 2.15 8.94
C ARG A 109 -0.04 2.04 7.44
N VAL A 110 -0.32 3.13 6.75
CA VAL A 110 -0.31 3.20 5.29
C VAL A 110 0.41 4.45 4.82
N LEU A 111 0.96 4.38 3.61
CA LEU A 111 1.45 5.55 2.87
C LEU A 111 0.37 5.93 1.87
N ALA A 112 -0.08 7.18 1.93
CA ALA A 112 -1.13 7.71 1.09
C ALA A 112 -0.76 9.08 0.50
N ILE A 113 -1.26 9.37 -0.69
CA ILE A 113 -1.10 10.68 -1.32
C ILE A 113 -2.46 11.40 -1.23
N PRO A 114 -2.56 12.53 -0.51
CA PRO A 114 -3.75 13.36 -0.56
C PRO A 114 -3.91 13.95 -1.96
N ILE A 115 -5.08 13.80 -2.55
CA ILE A 115 -5.48 14.35 -3.85
C ILE A 115 -6.68 15.29 -3.64
N ASN A 116 -7.07 16.05 -4.66
CA ASN A 116 -8.23 16.97 -4.59
C ASN A 116 -8.21 17.89 -3.36
N ASP A 117 -7.08 18.58 -3.14
CA ASP A 117 -6.84 19.48 -2.00
C ASP A 117 -7.00 18.83 -0.60
N GLY A 118 -6.84 17.51 -0.52
CA GLY A 118 -6.90 16.75 0.73
C GLY A 118 -8.28 16.24 1.11
N ASN A 119 -9.29 16.44 0.25
CA ASN A 119 -10.60 15.81 0.43
C ASN A 119 -10.55 14.29 0.18
N ASP A 120 -9.70 13.88 -0.76
CA ASP A 120 -9.54 12.49 -1.14
C ASP A 120 -8.09 12.05 -0.93
N ALA A 121 -7.86 10.75 -0.82
CA ALA A 121 -6.52 10.20 -0.68
C ALA A 121 -6.39 8.86 -1.43
N VAL A 122 -5.22 8.64 -2.02
CA VAL A 122 -4.85 7.37 -2.66
C VAL A 122 -3.85 6.64 -1.78
N ILE A 123 -4.22 5.48 -1.26
CA ILE A 123 -3.32 4.59 -0.52
C ILE A 123 -2.44 3.85 -1.52
N LEU A 124 -1.12 3.99 -1.37
CA LEU A 124 -0.15 3.29 -2.22
C LEU A 124 0.22 1.92 -1.66
N CYS A 125 0.45 1.85 -0.35
CA CYS A 125 0.88 0.63 0.33
C CYS A 125 0.65 0.68 1.84
N LYS A 126 0.67 -0.52 2.46
CA LYS A 126 0.80 -0.69 3.90
C LYS A 126 2.26 -0.54 4.31
N VAL A 127 2.51 0.18 5.39
CA VAL A 127 3.83 0.36 5.98
C VAL A 127 4.00 -0.61 7.15
N VAL A 128 5.03 -1.44 7.07
CA VAL A 128 5.42 -2.40 8.12
C VAL A 128 6.84 -2.09 8.58
N ARG A 129 7.10 -2.30 9.88
CA ARG A 129 8.40 -2.09 10.52
C ARG A 129 9.09 -3.42 10.78
#